data_AF-M0NJD0-F1
#
_entry.id   AF-M0NJD0-F1
#
_cell.length_a   1.000
_cell.length_b   1.000
_cell.length_c   1.000
_cell.angle_alpha   90.00
_cell.angle_beta   90.00
_cell.angle_gamma   90.00
#
_symmetry.space_group_name_H-M   'P 1'
#
loop_
_entity.id
_entity.type
_entity.pdbx_description
1 polymer ?
#
loop_
_entity_poly.entity_id
_entity_poly.type
_entity_poly.pdbx_seq_one_letter_code
_entity_poly.pdbx_strand_id
1 'polypeptide(L)'
;MSETESEKVVSVSSRGQATIPKEFREELGIDTPGRVKFVRTEEGDIVVRPIHSVTDLRGILKDKTDDQGRSATERLQKEREADNASEAALR
;
A
#
# COMPACT_ATOMS: atom_id res chain seq x y z
N MET A 1 21.91 13.43 17.77
CA MET A 1 22.20 14.11 16.49
C MET A 1 22.27 13.00 15.46
N SER A 2 21.10 12.55 15.00
CA SER A 2 20.98 11.42 14.09
C SER A 2 21.26 11.96 12.68
N GLU A 3 22.22 11.38 11.99
CA GLU A 3 22.57 11.71 10.61
C GLU A 3 21.34 11.51 9.71
N THR A 4 20.80 12.59 9.15
CA THR A 4 19.77 12.51 8.11
C THR A 4 20.45 12.15 6.80
N GLU A 5 20.61 10.86 6.51
CA GLU A 5 21.45 10.33 5.42
C GLU A 5 20.96 10.60 3.99
N SER A 6 19.96 11.46 3.74
CA SER A 6 19.59 11.81 2.36
C SER A 6 18.77 13.10 2.27
N GLU A 7 19.38 14.25 2.54
CA GLU A 7 18.81 15.53 2.09
C GLU A 7 19.14 15.75 0.60
N LYS A 8 18.12 16.04 -0.22
CA LYS A 8 18.31 16.37 -1.63
C LYS A 8 17.52 17.62 -2.01
N VAL A 9 18.23 18.65 -2.42
CA VAL A 9 17.63 19.89 -2.90
C VAL A 9 17.12 19.68 -4.33
N VAL A 10 15.83 19.97 -4.55
CA VAL A 10 15.21 19.94 -5.88
C VAL A 10 14.67 21.31 -6.23
N SER A 11 14.69 21.67 -7.51
CA SER A 11 14.06 22.89 -7.99
C SER A 11 12.55 22.70 -8.09
N VAL A 12 11.82 23.79 -7.85
CA VAL A 12 10.38 23.86 -8.07
C VAL A 12 10.15 24.51 -9.43
N SER A 13 9.35 23.87 -10.27
CA SER A 13 9.00 24.42 -11.58
C SER A 13 8.15 25.69 -11.45
N SER A 14 8.04 26.47 -12.52
CA SER A 14 7.16 27.66 -12.56
C SER A 14 5.68 27.35 -12.29
N ARG A 15 5.28 26.08 -12.42
CA ARG A 15 3.92 25.61 -12.11
C ARG A 15 3.79 25.09 -10.67
N GLY A 16 4.82 25.24 -9.83
CA GLY A 16 4.81 24.77 -8.45
C GLY A 16 5.04 23.27 -8.28
N GLN A 17 5.61 22.58 -9.27
CA GLN A 17 5.86 21.14 -9.18
C GLN A 17 7.29 20.87 -8.70
N ALA A 18 7.44 19.98 -7.72
CA ALA A 18 8.72 19.41 -7.32
C ALA A 18 8.74 17.92 -7.69
N THR A 19 9.82 17.49 -8.33
CA THR A 19 9.97 16.09 -8.74
C THR A 19 10.60 15.29 -7.62
N ILE A 20 9.98 14.17 -7.23
CA ILE A 20 10.56 13.21 -6.28
C ILE A 20 11.67 12.44 -7.01
N PRO A 21 12.95 12.54 -6.56
CA PRO A 21 14.05 11.81 -7.18
C PRO A 21 13.84 10.29 -7.14
N LYS A 22 14.47 9.57 -8.07
CA LYS A 22 14.26 8.13 -8.26
C LYS A 22 14.54 7.32 -6.97
N GLU A 23 15.63 7.64 -6.27
CA GLU A 23 16.01 6.99 -5.02
C GLU A 23 14.88 6.99 -3.97
N PHE A 24 14.27 8.16 -3.71
CA PHE A 24 13.16 8.27 -2.77
C PHE A 24 11.88 7.60 -3.26
N ARG A 25 11.62 7.58 -4.58
CA ARG A 25 10.45 6.88 -5.11
C ARG A 25 10.54 5.38 -4.91
N GLU A 26 11.72 4.80 -5.14
CA GLU A 26 11.95 3.36 -4.96
C GLU A 26 11.86 2.97 -3.48
N GLU A 27 12.46 3.77 -2.59
CA GLU A 27 12.39 3.56 -1.15
C GLU A 27 10.95 3.63 -0.61
N LEU A 28 10.17 4.61 -1.08
CA LEU A 28 8.78 4.80 -0.65
C LEU A 28 7.78 3.91 -1.42
N GLY A 29 8.22 3.09 -2.38
CA GLY A 29 7.33 2.26 -3.20
C GLY A 29 6.32 3.06 -4.01
N ILE A 30 6.72 4.22 -4.55
CA ILE A 30 5.87 5.09 -5.37
C ILE A 30 6.10 4.76 -6.85
N ASP A 31 5.27 3.89 -7.40
CA ASP A 31 5.25 3.59 -8.83
C ASP A 31 4.65 4.74 -9.66
N THR A 32 4.90 4.72 -10.97
CA THR A 32 4.30 5.68 -11.92
C THR A 32 3.30 5.01 -12.85
N PRO A 33 2.07 5.53 -13.02
CA PRO A 33 1.49 6.68 -12.33
C PRO A 33 1.06 6.33 -10.89
N GLY A 34 1.57 7.08 -9.91
CA GLY A 34 1.28 6.89 -8.49
C GLY A 34 0.67 8.14 -7.86
N ARG A 35 0.25 8.01 -6.60
CA ARG A 35 -0.33 9.11 -5.81
C ARG A 35 0.35 9.20 -4.45
N VAL A 36 0.52 10.42 -3.97
CA VAL A 36 1.09 10.71 -2.65
C VAL A 36 0.18 11.66 -1.88
N LYS A 37 0.25 11.60 -0.55
CA LYS A 37 -0.37 12.57 0.36
C LYS A 37 0.71 13.39 1.04
N PHE A 38 0.47 14.69 1.14
CA PHE A 38 1.27 15.61 1.94
C PHE A 38 0.59 15.75 3.29
N VAL A 39 1.31 15.46 4.36
CA VAL A 39 0.82 15.57 5.74
C VAL A 39 1.70 16.57 6.47
N ARG A 40 1.08 17.61 7.05
CA ARG A 40 1.79 18.53 7.92
C ARG A 40 1.87 17.94 9.34
N THR A 41 3.07 17.87 9.90
CA THR A 41 3.28 17.43 11.28
C THR A 41 3.07 18.57 12.26
N GLU A 42 2.98 18.25 13.55
CA GLU A 42 2.87 19.26 14.63
C GLU A 42 4.13 20.14 14.72
N GLU A 43 5.28 19.58 14.36
CA GLU A 43 6.57 20.26 14.30
C GLU A 43 6.69 21.23 13.10
N GLY A 44 5.71 21.19 12.20
CA GLY A 44 5.62 22.08 11.04
C GLY A 44 6.17 21.49 9.75
N ASP A 45 6.76 20.29 9.80
CA ASP A 45 7.30 19.58 8.64
C ASP A 45 6.19 19.10 7.69
N ILE A 46 6.55 18.94 6.42
CA ILE A 46 5.70 18.32 5.42
C ILE A 46 6.24 16.93 5.09
N VAL A 47 5.48 15.90 5.47
CA VAL A 47 5.80 14.50 5.20
C VAL A 47 5.02 14.02 3.98
N VAL A 48 5.73 13.43 3.02
CA VAL A 48 5.15 12.78 1.84
C VAL A 48 4.95 11.30 2.13
N ARG A 49 3.75 10.77 1.88
CA ARG A 49 3.45 9.34 2.02
C ARG A 49 2.78 8.77 0.76
N PRO A 50 3.11 7.54 0.33
CA PRO A 50 2.38 6.88 -0.76
C PRO A 50 0.90 6.68 -0.40
N ILE A 51 0.05 6.65 -1.43
CA ILE A 51 -1.36 6.24 -1.30
C ILE A 51 -1.52 4.92 -2.03
N HIS A 52 -1.71 3.84 -1.27
CA HIS A 52 -2.08 2.55 -1.81
C HIS A 52 -3.59 2.49 -2.05
N SER A 53 -3.98 2.03 -3.24
CA SER A 53 -5.35 1.71 -3.58
C SER A 53 -5.72 0.30 -3.10
N VAL A 54 -7.02 0.01 -2.96
CA VAL A 54 -7.49 -1.36 -2.70
C VAL A 54 -7.07 -2.33 -3.81
N THR A 55 -6.89 -1.84 -5.04
CA THR A 55 -6.40 -2.63 -6.17
C THR A 55 -4.94 -3.03 -5.98
N ASP A 56 -4.15 -2.21 -5.29
CA ASP A 56 -2.72 -2.49 -5.03
C ASP A 56 -2.57 -3.66 -4.04
N LEU A 57 -3.60 -3.94 -3.24
CA LEU A 57 -3.66 -5.09 -2.33
C LEU A 57 -4.06 -6.39 -3.05
N ARG A 58 -4.45 -6.33 -4.33
CA ARG A 58 -4.86 -7.51 -5.09
C ARG A 58 -3.70 -8.51 -5.17
N GLY A 59 -3.95 -9.71 -4.66
CA GLY A 59 -2.96 -10.79 -4.72
C GLY A 59 -1.87 -10.73 -3.65
N ILE A 60 -1.97 -9.83 -2.66
CA ILE A 60 -1.01 -9.73 -1.54
C ILE A 60 -0.85 -11.03 -0.74
N LEU A 61 -1.82 -11.94 -0.83
CA LEU A 61 -1.81 -13.26 -0.20
C LEU A 61 -1.59 -14.42 -1.18
N LYS A 62 -1.28 -14.16 -2.45
CA LYS A 62 -1.22 -15.21 -3.50
C LYS A 62 -0.24 -16.33 -3.15
N ASP A 63 0.92 -15.97 -2.62
CA ASP A 63 2.00 -16.91 -2.30
C ASP A 63 2.07 -17.23 -0.79
N LYS A 64 1.01 -16.89 -0.04
CA LYS A 64 0.91 -17.11 1.40
C LYS A 64 -0.07 -18.24 1.71
N THR A 65 0.29 -19.07 2.68
CA THR A 65 -0.57 -20.10 3.22
C THR A 65 -0.84 -19.86 4.70
N ASP A 66 -1.94 -20.42 5.20
CA ASP A 66 -2.19 -20.51 6.64
C ASP A 66 -1.34 -21.61 7.30
N ASP A 67 -1.50 -21.79 8.62
CA ASP A 67 -0.80 -22.82 9.41
C ASP A 67 -1.09 -24.25 8.95
N GLN A 68 -2.13 -24.46 8.15
CA GLN A 68 -2.55 -25.75 7.59
C GLN A 68 -2.14 -25.89 6.11
N GLY A 69 -1.34 -24.97 5.57
CA GLY A 69 -0.85 -25.01 4.20
C GLY A 69 -1.87 -24.61 3.13
N ARG A 70 -3.02 -24.03 3.52
CA ARG A 70 -4.07 -23.64 2.57
C ARG A 70 -3.86 -22.22 2.07
N SER A 71 -4.11 -22.01 0.79
CA SER A 71 -4.19 -20.69 0.18
C SER A 71 -5.40 -19.89 0.70
N ALA A 72 -5.32 -18.57 0.58
CA ALA A 72 -6.44 -17.68 0.91
C ALA A 72 -7.72 -18.02 0.12
N THR A 73 -7.58 -18.46 -1.14
CA THR A 73 -8.70 -18.84 -2.01
C THR A 73 -9.38 -20.12 -1.55
N GLU A 74 -8.63 -21.13 -1.12
CA GLU A 74 -9.19 -22.39 -0.59
C GLU A 74 -9.98 -22.15 0.70
N ARG A 75 -9.45 -21.30 1.60
CA ARG A 75 -10.16 -20.89 2.81
C ARG A 75 -11.49 -20.21 2.50
N LEU A 76 -11.47 -19.22 1.60
CA LEU A 76 -12.66 -18.48 1.20
C LEU A 76 -13.71 -19.38 0.55
N GLN A 77 -13.28 -20.36 -0.26
CA GLN A 77 -14.18 -21.31 -0.88
C GLN A 77 -14.88 -22.19 0.16
N LYS A 78 -14.11 -22.72 1.13
CA LYS A 78 -14.66 -23.55 2.21
C LYS A 78 -15.66 -22.79 3.09
N GLU A 79 -15.35 -21.53 3.43
CA GLU A 79 -16.26 -20.67 4.19
C GLU A 79 -17.58 -20.45 3.42
N ARG A 80 -17.50 -20.14 2.12
CA ARG A 80 -18.69 -19.99 1.25
C ARG A 80 -19.53 -21.26 1.15
N GLU A 81 -18.91 -22.42 1.05
CA GLU A 81 -19.62 -23.71 1.02
C GLU A 81 -20.39 -23.96 2.32
N ALA A 82 -19.78 -23.65 3.47
CA ALA A 82 -20.43 -23.75 4.78
C ALA A 82 -21.60 -22.77 4.94
N ASP A 83 -21.42 -21.53 4.49
CA ASP A 83 -22.46 -20.50 4.50
C ASP A 83 -23.66 -20.92 3.62
N ASN A 84 -23.40 -21.34 2.38
CA ASN A 84 -24.43 -21.82 1.45
C ASN A 84 -25.18 -23.05 1.99
N ALA A 85 -24.47 -23.99 2.62
CA ALA A 85 -25.09 -25.16 3.23
C ALA A 85 -26.00 -24.77 4.41
N SER A 86 -25.57 -23.80 5.22
CA SER A 86 -26.36 -23.27 6.34
C SER A 86 -27.61 -22.56 5.85
N GLU A 87 -27.50 -21.73 4.80
CA GLU A 87 -28.65 -21.07 4.16
C GLU A 87 -29.63 -22.07 3.54
N ALA A 88 -29.12 -23.14 2.91
CA ALA A 88 -29.95 -24.18 2.32
C ALA A 88 -30.72 -24.97 3.39
N ALA A 89 -30.12 -25.22 4.56
CA ALA A 89 -30.78 -25.90 5.66
C ALA A 89 -31.88 -25.07 6.35
N LEU A 90 -31.88 -23.76 6.15
CA LEU A 90 -32.89 -22.82 6.67
C LEU A 90 -34.08 -22.62 5.73
N ARG A 91 -34.00 -23.08 4.47
CA ARG A 91 -35.09 -23.08 3.49
C ARG A 91 -35.91 -24.36 3.55
#